data_AF-A0A6P0LJ89-F1
#
_entry.id   AF-A0A6P0LJ89-F1
#
_cell.length_a   1.000
_cell.length_b   1.000
_cell.length_c   1.000
_cell.angle_alpha   90.00
_cell.angle_beta   90.00
_cell.angle_gamma   90.00
#
_symmetry.space_group_name_H-M   'P 1'
#
loop_
_entity.id
_entity.type
_entity.pdbx_description
1 polymer ?
#
loop_
_entity_poly.entity_id
_entity_poly.type
_entity_poly.pdbx_seq_one_letter_code
_entity_poly.pdbx_strand_id
1 'polypeptide(L)' 'MTKQLNLLENSNVIPTALHLEMQRSYLEYAMSVIVGRALPDVRDGLKPVHRRILYAMHELG' A
#
# COMPACT_ATOMS: atom_id res chain seq x y z
N MET A 1 8.17 -43.13 -14.39
CA MET A 1 7.91 -42.16 -13.30
C MET A 1 8.68 -40.86 -13.51
N THR A 2 8.59 -40.24 -14.69
CA THR A 2 9.33 -39.00 -15.01
C THR A 2 8.45 -37.92 -15.66
N LYS A 3 7.15 -38.16 -15.81
CA LYS A 3 6.20 -37.20 -16.44
C LYS A 3 5.44 -36.31 -15.44
N GLN A 4 5.62 -36.48 -14.13
CA GLN A 4 4.93 -35.69 -13.10
C GLN A 4 5.72 -34.48 -12.59
N LEU A 5 7.00 -34.32 -12.94
CA LEU A 5 7.80 -33.16 -12.50
C LEU A 5 7.57 -31.87 -13.32
N ASN A 6 6.95 -31.95 -14.51
CA ASN A 6 6.76 -30.78 -15.39
C ASN A 6 5.44 -30.03 -15.17
N LEU A 7 4.62 -30.38 -14.18
CA LEU A 7 3.36 -29.66 -13.90
C LEU A 7 3.53 -28.40 -13.04
N LEU A 8 4.72 -28.18 -12.47
CA LEU A 8 5.00 -27.01 -11.63
C LEU A 8 5.73 -25.87 -12.39
N GLU A 9 6.16 -26.10 -13.63
CA GLU A 9 6.94 -25.13 -14.42
C GLU A 9 6.13 -23.89 -14.87
N ASN A 10 4.80 -23.90 -14.73
CA ASN A 10 3.93 -22.79 -15.16
C ASN A 10 3.36 -21.96 -14.00
N SER A 11 4.00 -21.98 -12.84
CA SER A 11 3.77 -20.93 -11.85
C SER A 11 4.69 -19.77 -12.25
N ASN A 12 4.15 -18.65 -12.72
CA ASN A 12 4.90 -17.42 -13.02
C ASN A 12 5.53 -16.84 -11.73
N VAL A 13 6.50 -17.54 -11.16
CA VAL A 13 7.22 -17.15 -9.95
C VAL A 13 8.36 -16.24 -10.40
N ILE A 14 8.28 -14.98 -10.03
CA ILE A 14 9.32 -13.99 -10.30
C ILE A 14 10.27 -14.00 -9.09
N PRO A 15 11.48 -14.59 -9.19
CA PRO A 15 12.43 -14.54 -8.10
C PRO A 15 12.82 -13.08 -7.84
N THR A 16 12.64 -12.63 -6.60
CA THR A 16 12.92 -11.25 -6.18
C THR A 16 13.90 -11.28 -5.01
N ALA A 17 14.90 -10.41 -5.03
CA ALA A 17 15.88 -10.34 -3.94
C ALA A 17 15.23 -9.74 -2.69
N LEU A 18 15.26 -10.48 -1.58
CA LEU A 18 14.59 -10.09 -0.33
C LEU A 18 14.97 -8.69 0.15
N HIS A 19 16.27 -8.35 0.14
CA HIS A 19 16.76 -7.04 0.57
C HIS A 19 16.14 -5.89 -0.22
N LEU A 20 16.07 -6.03 -1.55
CA LEU A 20 15.49 -5.00 -2.43
C LEU A 20 14.00 -4.85 -2.17
N GLU A 21 13.28 -5.96 -2.04
CA GLU A 21 11.83 -5.94 -1.80
C GLU A 21 11.49 -5.34 -0.44
N MET A 22 12.23 -5.71 0.62
CA MET A 22 12.02 -5.15 1.95
C MET A 22 12.26 -3.64 1.98
N GLN A 23 13.36 -3.16 1.37
CA GLN A 23 13.66 -1.74 1.33
C GLN A 23 12.56 -0.95 0.60
N ARG A 24 12.12 -1.48 -0.54
CA ARG A 24 11.06 -0.88 -1.35
C ARG A 24 9.72 -0.85 -0.59
N SER A 25 9.26 -1.99 -0.11
CA SER A 25 8.01 -2.12 0.64
C SER A 25 8.00 -1.23 1.89
N TYR A 26 9.12 -1.15 2.61
CA TYR A 26 9.26 -0.27 3.76
C TYR A 26 9.12 1.20 3.37
N LEU A 27 9.81 1.64 2.32
CA LEU A 27 9.77 3.03 1.87
C LEU A 27 8.39 3.42 1.34
N GLU A 28 7.76 2.55 0.55
CA GLU A 28 6.40 2.76 0.03
C GLU A 28 5.38 2.89 1.16
N TYR A 29 5.44 1.99 2.16
CA TYR A 29 4.56 2.07 3.33
C TYR A 29 4.84 3.31 4.17
N ALA A 30 6.11 3.64 4.43
CA ALA A 30 6.49 4.81 5.21
C ALA A 30 5.99 6.10 4.56
N MET A 31 6.20 6.26 3.25
CA MET A 31 5.71 7.43 2.50
C MET A 31 4.17 7.52 2.53
N SER A 32 3.47 6.40 2.33
CA SER A 32 2.00 6.34 2.42
C SER A 32 1.49 6.76 3.80
N VAL A 33 2.15 6.35 4.87
CA VAL A 33 1.78 6.74 6.24
C VAL A 33 2.02 8.23 6.46
N ILE A 34 3.20 8.75 6.08
CA ILE A 34 3.57 10.15 6.31
C ILE A 34 2.59 11.09 5.61
N VAL A 35 2.33 10.86 4.33
CA VAL A 35 1.52 11.76 3.49
C VAL A 35 0.02 11.50 3.66
N GLY A 36 -0.38 10.23 3.72
CA GLY A 36 -1.79 9.83 3.62
C GLY A 36 -2.50 9.61 4.95
N ARG A 37 -1.80 9.71 6.10
CA ARG A 37 -2.38 9.34 7.39
C ARG A 37 -1.90 10.17 8.58
N ALA A 38 -0.58 10.33 8.72
CA ALA A 38 0.03 10.81 9.95
C ALA A 38 0.04 12.33 10.06
N LEU A 39 0.53 13.03 9.02
CA LEU A 39 0.69 14.48 9.03
C LEU A 39 -0.60 15.19 8.56
N PRO A 40 -1.01 16.29 9.23
CA PRO A 40 -2.09 17.14 8.75
C PRO A 40 -1.63 18.02 7.59
N ASP A 41 -2.58 18.46 6.76
CA ASP A 41 -2.31 19.43 5.70
C ASP A 41 -2.15 20.84 6.32
N VAL A 42 -1.20 21.63 5.81
CA VAL A 42 -0.89 22.97 6.34
C VAL A 42 -2.02 23.99 6.10
N ARG A 43 -2.86 23.74 5.09
CA ARG A 43 -3.93 24.68 4.69
C ARG A 43 -5.09 24.68 5.67
N ASP A 44 -5.44 23.51 6.18
CA ASP A 44 -6.62 23.30 7.03
C ASP A 44 -6.28 22.71 8.41
N GLY A 45 -5.07 22.21 8.62
CA GLY A 45 -4.66 21.51 9.84
C GLY A 45 -5.34 20.14 10.02
N LEU A 46 -6.08 19.65 9.02
CA LEU A 46 -6.89 18.44 9.12
C LEU A 46 -6.17 17.23 8.57
N LYS A 47 -6.29 16.11 9.30
CA LYS A 47 -5.92 14.79 8.80
C LYS A 47 -6.93 14.30 7.77
N PRO A 48 -6.54 13.40 6.84
CA PRO A 48 -7.45 12.88 5.80
C PRO A 48 -8.76 12.28 6.33
N VAL A 49 -8.75 11.69 7.54
CA VAL A 49 -9.97 11.14 8.17
C VAL A 49 -10.98 12.22 8.53
N HIS A 50 -10.53 13.37 9.05
CA HIS A 50 -11.42 14.46 9.43
C HIS A 50 -12.10 15.06 8.20
N ARG A 51 -11.34 15.28 7.12
CA ARG A 51 -11.88 15.80 5.86
C ARG A 51 -12.98 14.91 5.29
N ARG A 52 -12.79 13.59 5.32
CA ARG A 52 -13.80 12.62 4.86
C ARG A 52 -15.07 12.64 5.72
N ILE A 53 -14.92 12.73 7.05
CA ILE A 53 -16.07 12.80 7.97
C ILE A 53 -16.87 14.09 7.72
N LEU A 54 -16.20 15.24 7.68
CA LEU A 54 -16.86 16.53 7.46
C LEU A 54 -17.55 16.59 6.10
N TYR A 55 -16.91 16.06 5.05
CA TYR A 55 -17.52 15.95 3.73
C TYR A 55 -18.76 15.05 3.76
N ALA A 56 -18.69 13.86 4.36
CA ALA A 56 -19.86 12.97 4.46
C ALA A 56 -21.02 13.59 5.24
N MET A 57 -20.73 14.33 6.32
CA MET A 57 -21.74 15.06 7.09
C MET A 57 -22.41 16.16 6.27
N HIS A 58 -21.66 16.83 5.39
CA HIS A 58 -22.19 17.83 4.48
C HIS A 58 -23.13 17.21 3.43
N GLU A 59 -22.76 16.05 2.85
CA GLU A 59 -23.59 15.38 1.82
C GLU A 59 -24.88 14.76 2.37
N LEU A 60 -24.94 14.46 3.67
CA LEU A 60 -26.13 13.89 4.33
C LEU A 60 -27.21 14.93 4.67
N GLY A 61 -26.93 16.22 4.48
CA GLY A 61 -27.84 17.33 4.75
C GLY A 61 -28.86 17.55 3.64
#